data_AF-A0A2T4N366-F1
#
_entry.id   AF-A0A2T4N366-F1
#
_cell.length_a   1.000
_cell.length_b   1.000
_cell.length_c   1.000
_cell.angle_alpha   90.00
_cell.angle_beta   90.00
_cell.angle_gamma   90.00
#
_symmetry.space_group_name_H-M   'P 1'
#
loop_
_entity.id
_entity.type
_entity.pdbx_description
1 polymer ?
#
loop_
_entity_poly.entity_id
_entity_poly.type
_entity_poly.pdbx_seq_one_letter_code
_entity_poly.pdbx_strand_id
1 'polypeptide(L)'
;MAKKPTDLSNTINNIKKDINSGFTELLSRVEALEASDAQHSMAIRDLQIQTRAARGDKRMDIAKDFGLSEGRISQIVNAGRS
;
A
#
# COMPACT_ATOMS: atom_id res chain seq x y z
N MET A 1 -42.38 17.02 34.95
CA MET A 1 -41.55 15.81 34.73
C MET A 1 -40.32 16.20 33.93
N ALA A 2 -39.15 16.29 34.58
CA ALA A 2 -37.91 16.66 33.92
C ALA A 2 -37.28 15.44 33.20
N LYS A 3 -37.68 15.19 31.94
CA LYS A 3 -36.89 14.36 31.02
C LYS A 3 -35.70 15.22 30.56
N LYS A 4 -34.50 15.11 31.14
CA LYS A 4 -33.31 15.81 30.58
C LYS A 4 -31.88 15.41 30.98
N PRO A 5 -31.58 14.28 31.65
CA PRO A 5 -30.20 13.78 31.73
C PRO A 5 -29.87 12.63 30.75
N THR A 6 -30.83 11.74 30.49
CA THR A 6 -30.62 10.52 29.72
C THR A 6 -30.41 10.78 28.23
N ASP A 7 -31.09 11.79 27.68
CA ASP A 7 -31.03 12.12 26.26
C ASP A 7 -29.67 12.72 25.87
N LEU A 8 -29.09 13.56 26.75
CA LEU A 8 -27.77 14.15 26.53
C LEU A 8 -26.68 13.10 26.62
N SER A 9 -26.73 12.21 27.63
CA SER A 9 -25.79 11.11 27.76
C SER A 9 -25.85 10.13 26.59
N ASN A 10 -27.06 9.80 26.12
CA ASN A 10 -27.25 8.97 24.93
C ASN A 10 -26.69 9.64 23.67
N THR A 11 -26.95 10.94 23.50
CA THR A 11 -26.40 11.74 22.40
C THR A 11 -24.87 11.74 22.43
N ILE A 12 -24.26 11.96 23.60
CA ILE A 12 -22.80 11.94 23.77
C ILE A 12 -22.22 10.55 23.43
N ASN A 13 -22.89 9.47 23.86
CA ASN A 13 -22.44 8.12 23.57
C ASN A 13 -22.54 7.79 22.06
N ASN A 14 -23.59 8.24 21.40
CA ASN A 14 -23.74 8.10 19.94
C ASN A 14 -22.65 8.88 19.21
N ILE A 15 -22.40 10.14 19.60
CA ILE A 15 -21.31 10.95 19.02
C ILE A 15 -19.96 10.25 19.18
N LYS A 16 -19.65 9.70 20.37
CA LYS A 16 -18.41 8.94 20.59
C LYS A 16 -18.31 7.72 19.68
N LYS A 17 -19.40 6.99 19.50
CA LYS A 17 -19.43 5.81 18.63
C LYS A 17 -19.19 6.18 17.17
N ASP A 18 -19.85 7.24 16.69
CA ASP A 18 -19.72 7.73 15.32
C ASP A 18 -18.29 8.23 15.06
N ILE A 19 -17.70 8.97 16.01
CA ILE A 19 -16.31 9.43 15.95
C ILE A 19 -15.34 8.23 15.87
N ASN A 20 -15.50 7.26 16.76
CA ASN A 20 -14.62 6.08 16.76
C ASN A 20 -14.75 5.29 15.47
N SER A 21 -15.97 5.12 14.94
CA SER A 21 -16.20 4.46 13.65
C SER A 21 -15.52 5.22 12.50
N GLY A 22 -15.62 6.55 12.49
CA GLY A 22 -14.96 7.39 11.49
C GLY A 22 -13.43 7.28 11.55
N PHE A 23 -12.84 7.26 12.75
CA PHE A 23 -11.40 7.06 12.89
C PHE A 23 -10.95 5.66 12.46
N THR A 24 -11.72 4.62 12.75
CA THR A 24 -11.42 3.26 12.26
C THR A 24 -11.45 3.21 10.74
N GLU A 25 -12.46 3.80 10.09
CA GLU A 25 -12.54 3.86 8.63
C GLU A 25 -11.35 4.62 8.02
N LEU A 26 -10.98 5.77 8.61
CA LEU A 26 -9.81 6.54 8.17
C LEU A 26 -8.53 5.74 8.28
N LEU A 27 -8.32 5.02 9.39
CA LEU A 27 -7.15 4.17 9.58
C LEU A 27 -7.07 3.09 8.50
N SER A 28 -8.17 2.37 8.24
CA SER A 28 -8.19 1.33 7.20
C SER A 28 -7.93 1.89 5.80
N ARG A 29 -8.40 3.11 5.50
CA ARG A 29 -8.09 3.78 4.22
C ARG A 29 -6.62 4.17 4.12
N VAL A 30 -6.00 4.63 5.21
CA VAL A 30 -4.57 4.94 5.25
C VAL A 30 -3.73 3.68 5.03
N GLU A 31 -4.03 2.59 5.75
CA GLU A 31 -3.34 1.30 5.57
C GLU A 31 -3.46 0.78 4.13
N ALA A 32 -4.65 0.91 3.52
CA ALA A 32 -4.85 0.54 2.12
C ALA A 32 -4.05 1.43 1.15
N LEU A 33 -3.93 2.73 1.43
CA LEU A 33 -3.12 3.65 0.63
C LEU A 33 -1.62 3.33 0.77
N GLU A 34 -1.13 3.06 1.97
CA GLU A 34 0.27 2.68 2.19
C GLU A 34 0.61 1.36 1.51
N ALA A 35 -0.30 0.38 1.57
CA ALA A 35 -0.15 -0.89 0.85
C ALA A 35 -0.16 -0.68 -0.68
N SER A 36 -1.04 0.19 -1.17
CA SER A 36 -1.11 0.56 -2.59
C SER A 36 0.17 1.25 -3.06
N ASP A 37 0.71 2.19 -2.28
CA ASP A 37 1.96 2.89 -2.59
C ASP A 37 3.17 1.94 -2.58
N ALA A 38 3.23 1.00 -1.62
CA ALA A 38 4.26 -0.03 -1.60
C ALA A 38 4.18 -0.94 -2.84
N GLN A 39 2.98 -1.35 -3.23
CA GLN A 39 2.76 -2.15 -4.45
C GLN A 39 3.12 -1.39 -5.72
N HIS A 40 2.72 -0.12 -5.84
CA HIS A 40 3.06 0.73 -6.97
C HIS A 40 4.56 0.98 -7.09
N SER A 41 5.25 1.22 -5.96
CA SER A 41 6.71 1.37 -5.93
C SER A 41 7.42 0.10 -6.43
N MET A 42 6.94 -1.08 -6.01
CA MET A 42 7.46 -2.36 -6.52
C MET A 42 7.21 -2.53 -8.02
N ALA A 43 6.00 -2.20 -8.51
CA ALA A 43 5.67 -2.30 -9.93
C ALA A 43 6.52 -1.36 -10.80
N ILE A 44 6.74 -0.11 -10.36
CA ILE A 44 7.61 0.86 -11.05
C ILE A 44 9.04 0.33 -11.11
N ARG A 45 9.57 -0.19 -10.00
CA ARG A 45 10.91 -0.79 -9.97
C ARG A 45 11.01 -1.97 -10.94
N ASP A 46 10.03 -2.85 -10.94
CA ASP A 46 10.00 -4.04 -11.79
C ASP A 46 9.92 -3.64 -13.28
N LEU A 47 9.15 -2.60 -13.63
CA LEU A 47 9.12 -2.02 -14.97
C LEU A 47 10.48 -1.40 -15.39
N GLN A 48 11.18 -0.73 -14.47
CA GLN A 48 12.52 -0.21 -14.74
C GLN A 48 13.52 -1.34 -15.01
N ILE A 49 13.47 -2.42 -14.22
CA ILE A 49 14.29 -3.63 -14.42
C ILE A 49 14.00 -4.27 -15.78
N GLN A 50 12.73 -4.44 -16.14
CA GLN A 50 12.32 -4.98 -17.44
C GLN A 50 12.81 -4.11 -18.60
N THR A 51 12.68 -2.78 -18.48
CA THR A 51 13.11 -1.82 -19.49
C THR A 51 14.63 -1.88 -19.70
N ARG A 52 15.42 -1.93 -18.63
CA ARG A 52 16.89 -2.06 -18.72
C ARG A 52 17.31 -3.37 -19.36
N ALA A 53 16.69 -4.48 -18.96
CA ALA A 53 16.95 -5.78 -19.57
C ALA A 53 16.58 -5.79 -21.07
N ALA A 54 15.49 -5.13 -21.47
CA ALA A 54 15.10 -4.99 -22.87
C ALA A 54 16.08 -4.14 -23.69
N ARG A 55 16.78 -3.20 -23.06
CA ARG A 55 17.86 -2.41 -23.68
C ARG A 55 19.19 -3.18 -23.81
N GLY A 56 19.28 -4.38 -23.23
CA GLY A 56 20.46 -5.24 -23.32
C GLY A 56 21.41 -5.15 -22.11
N ASP A 57 21.04 -4.45 -21.04
CA ASP A 57 21.83 -4.43 -19.81
C ASP A 57 21.97 -5.85 -19.23
N LYS A 58 23.17 -6.19 -18.73
CA LYS A 58 23.41 -7.51 -18.13
C LYS A 58 22.65 -7.63 -16.82
N ARG A 59 22.04 -8.78 -16.60
CA ARG A 59 21.25 -9.07 -15.38
C ARG A 59 22.05 -8.90 -14.09
N MET A 60 23.35 -9.22 -14.12
CA MET A 60 24.27 -9.01 -13.00
C MET A 60 24.47 -7.53 -12.64
N ASP A 61 24.54 -6.65 -13.64
CA ASP A 61 24.71 -5.21 -13.41
C ASP A 61 23.40 -4.62 -12.85
N ILE A 62 22.25 -5.03 -13.41
CA ILE A 62 20.94 -4.65 -12.89
C ILE A 62 20.76 -5.15 -11.44
N ALA A 63 21.14 -6.40 -11.16
CA ALA A 63 21.06 -7.00 -9.82
C ALA A 63 21.84 -6.16 -8.78
N LYS A 64 23.06 -5.74 -9.14
CA LYS A 64 23.89 -4.87 -8.30
C LYS A 64 23.23 -3.50 -8.06
N ASP A 65 22.73 -2.85 -9.10
CA ASP A 65 22.15 -1.51 -9.01
C ASP A 65 20.87 -1.47 -8.17
N PHE A 66 20.07 -2.54 -8.22
CA PHE A 66 18.81 -2.65 -7.46
C PHE A 66 18.96 -3.40 -6.13
N GLY A 67 20.15 -3.91 -5.80
CA GLY A 67 20.40 -4.68 -4.57
C GLY A 67 19.60 -5.99 -4.50
N LEU A 68 19.35 -6.62 -5.65
CA LEU A 68 18.58 -7.86 -5.78
C LEU A 68 19.47 -9.02 -6.24
N SER A 69 19.02 -10.26 -6.03
CA SER A 69 19.71 -11.43 -6.60
C SER A 69 19.45 -11.55 -8.11
N GLU A 70 20.39 -12.15 -8.84
CA GLU A 70 20.23 -12.39 -10.28
C GLU A 70 19.01 -13.28 -10.60
N GLY A 71 18.70 -14.23 -9.72
CA GLY A 71 17.49 -15.04 -9.81
C GLY A 71 16.22 -14.20 -9.72
N ARG A 72 16.17 -13.22 -8.82
CA ARG A 72 15.02 -12.30 -8.69
C ARG A 72 14.88 -11.39 -9.90
N ILE A 73 15.99 -10.86 -10.43
CA ILE A 73 15.98 -10.10 -11.69
C ILE A 73 15.45 -10.96 -12.84
N SER A 74 15.89 -12.23 -12.93
CA SER A 74 15.43 -13.15 -13.99
C SER A 74 13.93 -13.41 -13.93
N GLN A 75 13.37 -13.58 -12.73
CA GLN A 75 11.91 -13.70 -12.54
C GLN A 75 11.17 -12.46 -13.04
N ILE A 76 11.61 -11.25 -12.64
CA ILE A 76 10.99 -9.98 -13.02
C ILE A 76 11.03 -9.77 -14.53
N VAL A 77 12.17 -10.04 -15.17
CA VAL A 77 12.35 -9.91 -16.62
C VAL A 77 11.46 -10.89 -17.40
N ASN A 78 11.28 -12.10 -16.89
CA ASN A 78 10.48 -13.13 -17.56
C ASN A 78 8.97 -12.98 -17.31
N ALA A 79 8.56 -12.35 -16.21
CA ALA A 79 7.15 -12.13 -15.86
C ALA A 79 6.39 -11.24 -16.87
N GLY A 80 7.09 -10.40 -17.64
CA GLY A 80 6.50 -9.56 -18.69
C GLY A 80 6.42 -10.20 -20.08
N ARG A 81 6.77 -11.49 -20.23
CA ARG A 81 6.86 -12.19 -21.53
C ARG A 81 5.79 -13.29 -21.72
N SER A 82 4.88 -13.45 -20.76
CA SER A 82 3.74 -14.40 -20.81
C SER A 82 2.51 -13.79 -21.45
#